data_AF-A0A846X876-F1
#
_entry.id   AF-A0A846X876-F1
#
_cell.length_a   1.000
_cell.length_b   1.000
_cell.length_c   1.000
_cell.angle_alpha   90.00
_cell.angle_beta   90.00
_cell.angle_gamma   90.00
#
_symmetry.space_group_name_H-M   'P 1'
#
loop_
_entity.id
_entity.type
_entity.pdbx_description
1 polymer ?
#
loop_
_entity_poly.entity_id
_entity_poly.type
_entity_poly.pdbx_seq_one_letter_code
_entity_poly.pdbx_strand_id
1 'polypeptide(L)'
;MTGTRLSMDPREAREIARGIERIVVDLENAQKRFAAHAAPPATGRDEVSVAVANTARRMGEAQSRAAETAAADLRRLGEAVNGHVSAVQRSDEELAAVVGLAV
;
A
#
# COMPACT_ATOMS: atom_id res chain seq x y z
N MET A 1 -19.30 -16.47 -25.70
CA MET A 1 -18.60 -16.25 -24.42
C MET A 1 -17.29 -15.53 -24.69
N THR A 2 -17.27 -14.21 -24.57
CA THR A 2 -16.03 -13.41 -24.61
C THR A 2 -15.39 -13.47 -23.23
N GLY A 3 -14.62 -14.53 -22.99
CA GLY A 3 -13.82 -14.65 -21.77
C GLY A 3 -12.68 -13.65 -21.84
N THR A 4 -12.72 -12.62 -20.99
CA THR A 4 -11.58 -11.74 -20.77
C THR A 4 -10.38 -12.58 -20.33
N ARG A 5 -9.15 -12.27 -20.79
CA ARG A 5 -7.92 -12.99 -20.36
C ARG A 5 -7.61 -12.83 -18.88
N LEU A 6 -8.31 -11.93 -18.21
CA LEU A 6 -8.32 -11.77 -16.78
C LEU A 6 -9.07 -12.95 -16.14
N SER A 7 -8.40 -13.67 -15.23
CA SER A 7 -9.05 -14.73 -14.43
C SER A 7 -10.03 -14.17 -13.38
N MET A 8 -10.10 -12.84 -13.23
CA MET A 8 -10.86 -12.10 -12.23
C MET A 8 -11.56 -10.90 -12.90
N ASP A 9 -12.75 -10.53 -12.45
CA ASP A 9 -13.47 -9.41 -13.06
C ASP A 9 -12.67 -8.09 -12.97
N PRO A 10 -12.55 -7.29 -14.06
CA PRO A 10 -11.79 -6.04 -14.03
C PRO A 10 -12.29 -5.01 -13.01
N ARG A 11 -13.58 -5.04 -12.63
CA ARG A 11 -14.13 -4.17 -11.58
C ARG A 11 -13.67 -4.65 -10.21
N GLU A 12 -13.67 -5.96 -9.96
CA GLU A 12 -13.12 -6.55 -8.72
C GLU A 12 -11.65 -6.19 -8.54
N ALA A 13 -10.83 -6.30 -9.59
CA ALA A 13 -9.42 -5.93 -9.53
C ALA A 13 -9.20 -4.43 -9.24
N ARG A 14 -10.06 -3.55 -9.77
CA ARG A 14 -10.03 -2.12 -9.43
C ARG A 14 -10.47 -1.84 -8.00
N GLU A 15 -11.44 -2.59 -7.48
CA GLU A 15 -11.83 -2.51 -6.07
C GLU A 15 -10.69 -2.95 -5.14
N ILE A 16 -9.90 -3.96 -5.53
CA ILE A 16 -8.68 -4.34 -4.82
C ILE A 16 -7.68 -3.18 -4.80
N ALA A 17 -7.41 -2.54 -5.95
CA ALA A 17 -6.51 -1.38 -6.00
C ALA A 17 -7.00 -0.21 -5.12
N ARG A 18 -8.31 0.06 -5.10
CA ARG A 18 -8.91 1.05 -4.17
C ARG A 18 -8.78 0.63 -2.71
N GLY A 19 -8.93 -0.66 -2.42
CA GLY A 19 -8.72 -1.22 -1.09
C GLY A 19 -7.29 -1.03 -0.59
N ILE A 20 -6.31 -1.25 -1.45
CA ILE A 20 -4.89 -1.00 -1.17
C ILE A 20 -4.66 0.48 -0.83
N GLU A 21 -5.22 1.40 -1.60
CA GLU A 21 -5.10 2.84 -1.32
C GLU A 21 -5.71 3.22 0.04
N ARG A 22 -6.87 2.64 0.40
CA ARG A 22 -7.47 2.84 1.74
C ARG A 22 -6.53 2.36 2.85
N ILE A 23 -5.90 1.19 2.68
CA ILE A 23 -4.94 0.66 3.66
C ILE A 23 -3.72 1.58 3.80
N VAL A 24 -3.23 2.14 2.71
CA VAL A 24 -2.12 3.12 2.73
C VAL A 24 -2.51 4.34 3.56
N VAL A 25 -3.69 4.91 3.31
CA VAL A 25 -4.20 6.07 4.06
C VAL A 25 -4.38 5.74 5.55
N ASP A 26 -4.92 4.57 5.87
CA ASP A 26 -5.10 4.11 7.24
C ASP A 26 -3.75 3.94 7.97
N LEU A 27 -2.74 3.39 7.28
CA LEU A 27 -1.39 3.26 7.80
C LEU A 27 -0.75 4.62 8.07
N GLU A 28 -0.86 5.58 7.14
CA GLU A 28 -0.34 6.94 7.34
C GLU A 28 -1.03 7.66 8.51
N ASN A 29 -2.34 7.50 8.65
CA ASN A 29 -3.09 8.06 9.77
C ASN A 29 -2.76 7.38 11.10
N ALA A 30 -2.47 6.08 11.10
CA ALA A 30 -1.95 5.38 12.27
C ALA A 30 -0.55 5.90 12.66
N GLN A 31 0.34 6.12 11.69
CA GLN A 31 1.68 6.66 11.94
C GLN A 31 1.64 8.09 12.49
N LYS A 32 0.77 8.96 11.97
CA LYS A 32 0.59 10.33 12.51
C LYS A 32 0.18 10.31 13.98
N ARG A 33 -0.72 9.40 14.37
CA ARG A 33 -1.12 9.22 15.78
C ARG A 33 0.02 8.65 16.63
N PHE A 34 0.80 7.73 16.06
CA PHE A 34 1.93 7.12 16.76
C PHE A 34 3.09 8.10 16.98
N ALA A 35 3.36 8.99 16.03
CA ALA A 35 4.48 9.93 16.08
C ALA A 35 4.52 10.79 17.35
N ALA A 36 3.36 11.17 17.89
CA ALA A 36 3.25 11.92 19.14
C ALA A 36 3.78 11.14 20.37
N HIS A 37 3.82 9.82 20.29
CA HIS A 37 4.26 8.92 21.36
C HIS A 37 5.61 8.26 21.08
N ALA A 38 6.18 8.47 19.88
CA ALA A 38 7.38 7.79 19.43
C ALA A 38 8.65 8.22 20.18
N ALA A 39 8.67 9.40 20.80
CA ALA A 39 9.81 9.94 21.54
C ALA A 39 9.39 10.41 22.94
N PRO A 40 9.07 9.47 23.87
CA PRO A 40 8.66 9.85 25.20
C PRO A 40 9.82 10.53 25.95
N PRO A 41 9.54 11.55 26.78
CA PRO A 41 10.56 12.15 27.63
C PRO A 41 11.04 11.14 28.69
N ALA A 42 12.27 11.32 29.16
CA ALA A 42 12.78 10.54 30.29
C ALA A 42 11.98 10.85 31.56
N THR A 43 11.63 9.80 32.31
CA THR A 43 10.90 9.90 33.59
C THR A 43 11.78 10.38 34.75
N GLY A 44 13.09 10.41 34.56
CA GLY A 44 14.10 10.77 35.54
C GLY A 44 15.40 11.23 34.88
N ARG A 45 16.33 11.76 35.68
CA ARG A 45 17.66 12.21 35.23
C ARG A 45 18.74 11.14 35.35
N ASP A 46 18.42 10.00 35.95
CA ASP A 46 19.32 8.87 36.07
C ASP A 46 19.57 8.21 34.71
N GLU A 47 20.68 7.49 34.61
CA GLU A 47 21.13 6.86 33.36
C GLU A 47 20.10 5.87 32.82
N VAL A 48 19.39 5.15 33.70
CA VAL A 48 18.38 4.16 33.28
C VAL A 48 17.19 4.86 32.65
N SER A 49 16.64 5.90 33.30
CA SER A 49 15.54 6.70 32.75
C SER A 49 15.88 7.30 31.39
N VAL A 50 17.09 7.84 31.24
CA VAL A 50 17.57 8.42 29.96
C VAL A 50 17.76 7.34 28.90
N ALA A 51 18.34 6.19 29.26
CA ALA A 51 18.56 5.07 28.35
C ALA A 51 17.23 4.46 27.85
N VAL A 52 16.22 4.34 28.72
CA VAL A 52 14.88 3.86 28.36
C VAL A 52 14.22 4.81 27.37
N ALA A 53 14.22 6.13 27.64
CA ALA A 53 13.65 7.12 26.73
C ALA A 53 14.35 7.12 25.35
N ASN A 54 15.69 7.02 25.33
CA ASN A 54 16.45 6.92 24.09
C ASN A 54 16.18 5.63 23.30
N THR A 55 15.92 4.53 24.00
CA THR A 55 15.58 3.24 23.36
C THR A 55 14.17 3.31 22.77
N ALA A 56 13.20 3.83 23.52
CA ALA A 56 11.85 4.05 23.03
C ALA A 56 11.84 4.95 21.78
N ARG A 57 12.60 6.06 21.79
CA ARG A 57 12.79 6.92 20.62
C ARG A 57 13.31 6.17 19.40
N ARG A 58 14.39 5.38 19.56
CA ARG A 58 14.97 4.60 18.45
C ARG A 58 14.00 3.56 17.89
N MET A 59 13.22 2.91 18.75
CA MET A 59 12.16 1.98 18.33
C MET A 59 11.08 2.70 17.52
N GLY A 60 10.62 3.87 17.99
CA GLY A 60 9.64 4.68 17.27
C GLY A 60 10.13 5.14 15.89
N GLU A 61 11.39 5.59 15.79
CA GLU A 61 12.02 5.94 14.52
C GLU A 61 12.14 4.75 13.56
N ALA A 62 12.48 3.57 14.07
CA ALA A 62 12.55 2.35 13.26
C ALA A 62 11.16 1.94 12.75
N GLN A 63 10.13 2.06 13.58
CA GLN A 63 8.75 1.78 13.20
C GLN A 63 8.24 2.75 12.13
N SER A 64 8.55 4.06 12.26
CA SER A 64 8.18 5.06 11.24
C SER A 64 8.74 4.68 9.87
N ARG A 65 10.04 4.38 9.81
CA ARG A 65 10.71 3.97 8.56
C ARG A 65 10.12 2.69 7.98
N ALA A 66 9.78 1.71 8.82
CA ALA A 66 9.15 0.47 8.38
C ALA A 66 7.76 0.74 7.77
N ALA A 67 6.97 1.62 8.39
CA ALA A 67 5.66 1.99 7.89
C ALA A 67 5.72 2.81 6.59
N GLU A 68 6.69 3.73 6.46
CA GLU A 68 6.95 4.46 5.21
C GLU A 68 7.28 3.50 4.07
N THR A 69 8.11 2.49 4.35
CA THR A 69 8.46 1.44 3.37
C THR A 69 7.23 0.64 2.98
N ALA A 70 6.44 0.18 3.96
CA ALA A 70 5.22 -0.58 3.70
C ALA A 70 4.18 0.23 2.91
N ALA A 71 4.01 1.51 3.21
CA ALA A 71 3.13 2.40 2.44
C ALA A 71 3.59 2.54 0.98
N ALA A 72 4.90 2.68 0.75
CA ALA A 72 5.45 2.72 -0.61
C ALA A 72 5.25 1.39 -1.37
N ASP A 73 5.46 0.24 -0.70
CA ASP A 73 5.24 -1.08 -1.28
C ASP A 73 3.77 -1.30 -1.66
N LEU A 74 2.85 -0.92 -0.79
CA LEU A 74 1.41 -1.01 -1.06
C LEU A 74 1.00 -0.11 -2.23
N ARG A 75 1.49 1.13 -2.32
CA ARG A 75 1.23 2.00 -3.47
C ARG A 75 1.69 1.37 -4.78
N ARG A 76 2.92 0.84 -4.82
CA ARG A 76 3.46 0.12 -5.98
C ARG A 76 2.60 -1.08 -6.37
N LEU A 77 2.09 -1.83 -5.39
CA LEU A 77 1.18 -2.94 -5.64
C LEU A 77 -0.14 -2.47 -6.26
N GLY A 78 -0.74 -1.40 -5.73
CA GLY A 78 -1.97 -0.81 -6.28
C GLY A 78 -1.80 -0.33 -7.72
N GLU A 79 -0.68 0.33 -8.02
CA GLU A 79 -0.29 0.74 -9.37
C GLU A 79 -0.13 -0.46 -10.31
N ALA A 80 0.56 -1.53 -9.86
CA ALA A 80 0.76 -2.74 -10.64
C ALA A 80 -0.56 -3.45 -10.97
N VAL A 81 -1.49 -3.53 -10.00
CA VAL A 81 -2.83 -4.10 -10.21
C VAL A 81 -3.60 -3.29 -11.26
N ASN A 82 -3.65 -1.96 -11.12
CA ASN A 82 -4.33 -1.09 -12.08
C ASN A 82 -3.71 -1.16 -13.49
N GLY A 83 -2.38 -1.21 -13.57
CA GLY A 83 -1.64 -1.36 -14.81
C GLY A 83 -1.96 -2.68 -15.52
N HIS A 84 -1.98 -3.79 -14.76
CA HIS A 84 -2.33 -5.10 -15.27
C HIS A 84 -3.77 -5.15 -15.81
N VAL A 85 -4.74 -4.63 -15.06
CA VAL A 85 -6.14 -4.55 -15.50
C VAL A 85 -6.27 -3.80 -16.82
N SER A 86 -5.61 -2.64 -16.92
CA SER A 86 -5.64 -1.80 -18.13
C SER A 86 -5.00 -2.52 -19.33
N ALA A 87 -3.90 -3.24 -19.11
CA ALA A 87 -3.22 -3.99 -20.16
C ALA A 87 -4.08 -5.16 -20.69
N VAL A 88 -4.75 -5.89 -19.78
CA VAL A 88 -5.62 -7.00 -20.18
C VAL A 88 -6.85 -6.51 -20.93
N GLN A 89 -7.51 -5.45 -20.45
CA GLN A 89 -8.67 -4.88 -21.16
C GLN A 89 -8.32 -4.42 -22.58
N ARG A 90 -7.18 -3.75 -22.76
CA ARG A 90 -6.69 -3.38 -24.08
C ARG A 90 -6.46 -4.61 -24.98
N SER A 91 -5.83 -5.65 -24.44
CA SER A 91 -5.61 -6.89 -25.18
C SER A 91 -6.92 -7.59 -25.56
N ASP A 92 -7.95 -7.52 -24.71
CA ASP A 92 -9.26 -8.10 -24.99
C ASP A 92 -10.01 -7.28 -26.06
N GLU A 93 -9.90 -5.95 -26.05
CA GLU A 93 -10.44 -5.05 -27.08
C GLU A 93 -9.77 -5.29 -28.45
N GLU A 94 -8.44 -5.38 -28.48
CA GLU A 94 -7.68 -5.70 -29.70
C GLU A 94 -8.10 -7.05 -30.28
N LEU A 95 -8.26 -8.08 -29.43
CA LEU A 95 -8.72 -9.39 -29.86
C LEU A 95 -10.16 -9.35 -30.40
N ALA A 96 -11.06 -8.62 -29.73
CA ALA A 96 -12.44 -8.46 -30.18
C ALA A 96 -12.52 -7.76 -31.54
N ALA A 97 -11.66 -6.78 -31.80
CA ALA A 97 -11.57 -6.12 -33.09
C ALA A 97 -11.09 -7.07 -34.21
N VAL A 98 -10.07 -7.90 -33.94
CA VAL A 98 -9.58 -8.89 -34.90
C VAL A 98 -10.63 -9.96 -35.22
N VAL A 99 -11.32 -10.48 -34.20
CA VAL A 99 -12.39 -11.47 -34.40
C VAL A 99 -13.61 -10.84 -35.10
N GLY A 100 -13.98 -9.62 -34.75
CA GLY A 100 -15.10 -8.89 -35.38
C GLY A 100 -14.85 -8.51 -36.84
N LEU A 101 -13.59 -8.42 -37.27
CA LEU A 101 -13.20 -8.27 -38.68
C LEU A 101 -13.15 -9.59 -39.45
N ALA A 102 -13.19 -10.73 -38.74
CA ALA A 102 -13.15 -12.07 -39.33
C ALA A 102 -14.54 -12.72 -39.51
N VAL A 103 -15.62 -11.99 -39.20
CA VAL A 103 -17.03 -12.43 -39.40
C VAL A 103 -17.66 -11.73 -40.60
#